data_AF-A0A5S3RTY6-F1
#
_entry.id   AF-A0A5S3RTY6-F1
#
_cell.length_a   1.000
_cell.length_b   1.000
_cell.length_c   1.000
_cell.angle_alpha   90.00
_cell.angle_beta   90.00
_cell.angle_gamma   90.00
#
_symmetry.space_group_name_H-M   'P 1'
#
loop_
_entity.id
_entity.type
_entity.pdbx_description
1 polymer ?
#
loop_
_entity_poly.entity_id
_entity_poly.type
_entity_poly.pdbx_seq_one_letter_code
_entity_poly.pdbx_strand_id
1 'polypeptide(L)'
;MNKFNYRFDAAPNFKAKIIRYFVYTFLVFLATFSFVYLAHYTGDLLGVDVNKPLREIPTHVVILGLSGMLFAIVLIYSIVLWVAKSIFTKFRV
;
A
#
# COMPACT_ATOMS: atom_id res chain seq x y z
N MET A 1 -22.95 4.16 15.66
CA MET A 1 -22.07 3.73 14.54
C MET A 1 -20.69 3.47 15.11
N ASN A 2 -20.25 2.21 15.22
CA ASN A 2 -18.86 1.92 15.64
C ASN A 2 -17.91 2.54 14.61
N LYS A 3 -17.17 3.59 15.02
CA LYS A 3 -16.12 4.17 14.18
C LYS A 3 -15.06 3.09 13.98
N PHE A 4 -14.82 2.71 12.72
CA PHE A 4 -13.72 1.81 12.37
C PHE A 4 -12.41 2.37 12.91
N ASN A 5 -11.81 1.67 13.87
CA ASN A 5 -10.53 2.07 14.46
C ASN A 5 -9.41 1.29 13.78
N TYR A 6 -8.69 1.98 12.90
CA TYR A 6 -7.58 1.43 12.13
C TYR A 6 -6.38 1.05 13.00
N ARG A 7 -6.33 1.51 14.25
CA ARG A 7 -5.25 1.17 15.17
C ARG A 7 -5.20 -0.33 15.44
N PHE A 8 -3.99 -0.88 15.45
CA PHE A 8 -3.74 -2.28 15.72
C PHE A 8 -4.13 -2.69 17.15
N ASP A 9 -3.87 -1.83 18.12
CA ASP A 9 -4.10 -2.06 19.55
C ASP A 9 -5.55 -1.87 19.98
N ALA A 10 -6.40 -1.28 19.13
CA ALA A 10 -7.82 -1.07 19.39
C ALA A 10 -8.68 -2.34 19.20
N ALA A 11 -8.08 -3.53 19.23
CA ALA A 11 -8.80 -4.79 19.10
C ALA A 11 -9.64 -5.07 20.36
N PRO A 12 -10.92 -5.46 20.23
CA PRO A 12 -11.80 -5.68 21.38
C PRO A 12 -11.44 -6.91 22.23
N ASN A 13 -10.72 -7.88 21.67
CA ASN A 13 -10.27 -9.09 22.37
C ASN A 13 -9.03 -9.70 21.70
N PHE A 14 -8.42 -10.71 22.34
CA PHE A 14 -7.20 -11.36 21.85
C PHE A 14 -7.36 -12.02 20.47
N LYS A 15 -8.51 -12.66 20.22
CA LYS A 15 -8.83 -13.28 18.91
C LYS A 15 -8.88 -12.22 17.80
N ALA A 16 -9.55 -11.10 18.04
CA ALA A 16 -9.61 -9.97 17.15
C ALA A 16 -8.21 -9.39 16.88
N LYS A 17 -7.35 -9.30 17.90
CA LYS A 17 -5.96 -8.86 17.76
C LYS A 17 -5.16 -9.75 16.82
N ILE A 18 -5.30 -11.07 16.94
CA ILE A 18 -4.65 -12.04 16.03
C ILE A 18 -5.16 -11.85 14.60
N ILE A 19 -6.47 -11.73 14.39
CA ILE A 19 -7.05 -11.53 13.06
C ILE A 19 -6.54 -10.23 12.42
N ARG A 20 -6.53 -9.12 13.19
CA ARG A 20 -5.97 -7.85 12.71
C ARG A 20 -4.50 -7.98 12.32
N TYR A 21 -3.71 -8.76 13.06
CA TYR A 21 -2.31 -8.99 12.76
C TYR A 21 -2.13 -9.69 11.41
N PHE A 22 -2.79 -10.83 11.21
CA PHE A 22 -2.71 -11.55 9.95
C PHE A 22 -3.19 -10.73 8.77
N VAL A 23 -4.30 -10.00 8.93
CA VAL A 23 -4.86 -9.15 7.86
C VAL A 23 -3.90 -8.02 7.52
N TYR A 24 -3.37 -7.28 8.50
CA TYR A 24 -2.44 -6.20 8.20
C TYR A 24 -1.12 -6.69 7.63
N THR A 25 -0.53 -7.77 8.14
CA THR A 25 0.70 -8.34 7.57
C THR A 25 0.49 -8.75 6.12
N PHE A 26 -0.63 -9.41 5.81
CA PHE A 26 -0.96 -9.79 4.45
C PHE A 26 -1.21 -8.59 3.54
N LEU A 27 -1.92 -7.57 4.02
CA LEU A 27 -2.18 -6.35 3.26
C LEU A 27 -0.90 -5.54 3.01
N VAL A 28 0.03 -5.48 3.96
CA VAL A 28 1.34 -4.85 3.77
C VAL A 28 2.13 -5.60 2.71
N PHE A 29 2.14 -6.93 2.73
CA PHE A 29 2.77 -7.73 1.69
C PHE A 29 2.20 -7.42 0.30
N LEU A 30 0.87 -7.42 0.16
CA LEU A 30 0.20 -7.10 -1.10
C LEU A 30 0.45 -5.65 -1.55
N ALA A 31 0.44 -4.70 -0.63
CA ALA A 31 0.70 -3.29 -0.92
C ALA A 31 2.12 -3.08 -1.45
N THR A 32 3.12 -3.67 -0.78
CA THR A 32 4.53 -3.61 -1.20
C THR A 32 4.72 -4.25 -2.57
N PHE A 33 4.17 -5.45 -2.78
CA PHE A 33 4.25 -6.13 -4.08
C PHE A 33 3.61 -5.29 -5.19
N SER A 34 2.41 -4.77 -4.95
CA SER A 34 1.68 -3.94 -5.93
C SER A 34 2.42 -2.66 -6.26
N PHE A 35 3.03 -2.02 -5.26
CA PHE A 35 3.82 -0.81 -5.45
C PHE A 35 5.06 -1.06 -6.31
N VAL A 36 5.82 -2.11 -6.00
CA VAL A 36 7.03 -2.47 -6.77
C VAL A 36 6.66 -2.85 -8.20
N TYR A 37 5.60 -3.63 -8.37
CA TYR A 37 5.07 -4.01 -9.68
C TYR A 37 4.68 -2.77 -10.50
N LEU A 38 3.91 -1.85 -9.91
CA LEU A 38 3.48 -0.64 -10.60
C LEU A 38 4.66 0.26 -10.99
N ALA A 39 5.68 0.36 -10.14
CA ALA A 39 6.89 1.11 -10.44
C ALA A 39 7.62 0.55 -11.68
N HIS A 40 7.80 -0.77 -11.75
CA HIS A 40 8.43 -1.43 -12.90
C HIS A 40 7.57 -1.32 -14.16
N TYR A 41 6.27 -1.60 -14.04
CA TYR A 41 5.34 -1.50 -15.15
C TYR A 41 5.30 -0.09 -15.77
N THR A 42 5.26 0.93 -14.90
CA THR A 42 5.26 2.33 -15.36
C THR A 42 6.61 2.72 -15.94
N GLY A 43 7.71 2.23 -15.36
CA GLY A 43 9.05 2.38 -15.91
C GLY A 43 9.12 1.85 -17.34
N ASP A 44 8.72 0.59 -17.55
CA ASP A 44 8.69 -0.04 -18.87
C ASP A 44 7.82 0.75 -19.85
N LEU A 45 6.63 1.19 -19.43
CA LEU A 45 5.71 1.98 -20.26
C LEU A 45 6.32 3.33 -20.70
N LEU A 46 7.16 3.93 -19.85
CA LEU A 46 7.84 5.19 -20.13
C LEU A 46 9.22 5.00 -20.78
N GLY A 47 9.64 3.75 -21.04
CA GLY A 47 10.97 3.43 -21.57
C GLY A 47 12.11 3.71 -20.58
N VAL A 48 11.81 3.66 -19.28
CA VAL A 48 12.73 3.95 -18.18
C VAL A 48 13.09 2.66 -17.45
N ASP A 49 14.37 2.31 -17.47
CA ASP A 49 14.88 1.23 -16.64
C ASP A 49 14.99 1.68 -15.18
N VAL A 50 14.07 1.18 -14.36
CA VAL A 50 13.93 1.55 -12.94
C VAL A 50 15.10 1.06 -12.08
N ASN A 51 15.90 0.12 -12.59
CA ASN A 51 17.09 -0.39 -11.88
C ASN A 51 18.35 0.45 -12.15
N LYS A 52 18.29 1.43 -13.06
CA LYS A 52 19.44 2.30 -13.33
C LYS A 52 19.67 3.29 -12.19
N PRO A 53 20.93 3.70 -11.96
CA PRO A 53 21.24 4.78 -11.03
C PRO A 53 20.48 6.07 -11.38
N LEU A 54 19.84 6.69 -10.40
CA LEU A 54 19.04 7.92 -10.60
C LEU A 54 19.80 9.06 -11.29
N ARG A 55 21.13 9.14 -11.10
CA ARG A 55 22.00 10.16 -11.73
C ARG A 55 22.08 10.04 -13.26
N GLU A 56 21.74 8.87 -13.81
CA GLU A 56 21.77 8.58 -15.25
C GLU A 56 20.40 8.83 -15.91
N ILE A 57 19.37 9.12 -15.11
CA ILE A 57 18.01 9.36 -15.57
C ILE A 57 17.79 10.88 -15.65
N PRO A 58 17.18 11.41 -16.73
CA PRO A 58 16.86 12.82 -16.83
C PRO A 58 16.03 13.31 -15.63
N THR A 59 16.39 14.46 -15.06
CA THR A 59 15.79 14.97 -13.82
C THR A 59 14.26 15.09 -13.89
N HIS A 60 13.71 15.49 -15.04
CA HIS A 60 12.26 15.59 -15.23
C HIS A 60 11.54 14.23 -15.13
N VAL A 61 12.17 13.16 -15.60
CA VAL A 61 11.66 11.78 -15.48
C VAL A 61 11.71 11.33 -14.03
N VAL A 62 12.79 11.64 -13.31
CA VAL A 62 12.91 11.33 -11.88
C VAL A 62 11.82 12.04 -11.06
N ILE A 63 11.56 13.33 -11.35
CA ILE A 63 10.50 14.10 -10.69
C ILE A 63 9.12 13.50 -11.00
N LEU A 64 8.84 13.16 -12.27
CA LEU A 64 7.60 12.52 -12.65
C LEU A 64 7.39 11.18 -11.93
N GLY A 65 8.45 10.36 -11.86
CA GLY A 65 8.46 9.11 -11.12
C GLY A 65 8.18 9.29 -9.63
N LEU A 66 8.81 10.29 -8.99
CA LEU A 66 8.57 10.63 -7.60
C LEU A 66 7.11 11.08 -7.36
N SER A 67 6.56 11.94 -8.22
CA SER A 67 5.15 12.35 -8.14
C SER A 67 4.19 11.17 -8.28
N GLY A 68 4.46 10.29 -9.25
CA GLY A 68 3.70 9.06 -9.45
C GLY A 68 3.77 8.11 -8.24
N MET A 69 4.95 7.95 -7.64
CA MET A 69 5.14 7.16 -6.43
C MET A 69 4.33 7.71 -5.25
N LEU A 70 4.37 9.02 -5.00
CA LEU A 70 3.60 9.64 -3.92
C LEU A 70 2.10 9.45 -4.11
N PHE A 71 1.61 9.63 -5.34
CA PHE A 71 0.22 9.38 -5.69
C PHE A 71 -0.17 7.91 -5.47
N ALA A 72 0.66 6.98 -5.94
CA ALA A 72 0.44 5.54 -5.80
C ALA A 72 0.41 5.12 -4.32
N ILE A 73 1.28 5.67 -3.47
CA ILE A 73 1.29 5.40 -2.03
C ILE A 73 -0.05 5.79 -1.40
N VAL A 74 -0.55 6.99 -1.68
CA VAL A 74 -1.84 7.47 -1.14
C VAL A 74 -2.99 6.57 -1.61
N LEU A 75 -2.99 6.19 -2.89
CA LEU A 75 -4.02 5.34 -3.47
C LEU A 75 -3.99 3.93 -2.88
N ILE A 76 -2.83 3.28 -2.84
CA ILE A 76 -2.66 1.94 -2.26
C ILE A 76 -3.04 1.95 -0.78
N TYR A 77 -2.60 2.95 -0.02
CA TYR A 77 -2.93 3.07 1.40
C TYR A 77 -4.45 3.21 1.63
N SER A 78 -5.12 4.02 0.81
CA SER A 78 -6.58 4.19 0.87
C SER A 78 -7.32 2.88 0.59
N ILE A 79 -6.89 2.12 -0.43
CA ILE A 79 -7.45 0.81 -0.77
C ILE A 79 -7.21 -0.19 0.36
N VAL A 80 -5.99 -0.25 0.91
CA VAL A 80 -5.63 -1.15 2.02
C VAL A 80 -6.54 -0.90 3.23
N LEU A 81 -6.75 0.35 3.63
CA LEU A 81 -7.64 0.68 4.73
C LEU A 81 -9.10 0.33 4.43
N TRP A 82 -9.54 0.54 3.20
CA TRP A 82 -10.90 0.17 2.77
C TRP A 82 -11.11 -1.35 2.80
N VAL A 83 -10.14 -2.14 2.34
CA VAL A 83 -10.17 -3.61 2.41
C VAL A 83 -10.14 -4.07 3.87
N ALA A 84 -9.24 -3.53 4.70
CA ALA A 84 -9.18 -3.85 6.13
C ALA A 84 -10.52 -3.56 6.83
N LYS A 85 -11.14 -2.41 6.55
CA LYS A 85 -12.47 -2.05 7.04
C LYS A 85 -13.53 -3.05 6.62
N SER A 86 -13.53 -3.45 5.37
CA SER A 86 -14.49 -4.42 4.83
C SER A 86 -14.35 -5.78 5.50
N ILE A 87 -13.12 -6.26 5.68
CA ILE A 87 -12.81 -7.51 6.37
C ILE A 87 -13.26 -7.43 7.84
N PHE A 88 -12.82 -6.42 8.59
CA PHE A 88 -13.13 -6.32 10.02
C PHE A 88 -14.63 -6.13 10.28
N THR A 89 -15.33 -5.38 9.43
CA THR A 89 -16.80 -5.27 9.51
C THR A 89 -17.48 -6.62 9.28
N LYS A 90 -17.02 -7.40 8.29
CA LYS A 90 -17.59 -8.73 7.98
C LYS A 90 -17.33 -9.75 9.09
N PHE A 91 -16.13 -9.75 9.67
CA PHE A 91 -15.75 -10.66 10.75
C PHE A 91 -16.17 -10.17 12.15
N ARG A 92 -16.76 -8.98 12.26
CA ARG A 92 -17.11 -8.31 13.53
C ARG A 92 -15.91 -8.15 14.47
N VAL A 93 -14.77 -7.75 13.89
CA VAL A 93 -13.44 -7.59 14.52
C VAL A 93 -13.06 -6.11 14.63
#